data_AF-A0AAW1YKG8-F1
#
_entry.id   AF-A0AAW1YKG8-F1
#
_cell.length_a   1.000
_cell.length_b   1.000
_cell.length_c   1.000
_cell.angle_alpha   90.00
_cell.angle_beta   90.00
_cell.angle_gamma   90.00
#
_symmetry.space_group_name_H-M   'P 1'
#
loop_
_entity.id
_entity.type
_entity.pdbx_description
1 polymer ?
#
loop_
_entity_poly.entity_id
_entity_poly.type
_entity_poly.pdbx_seq_one_letter_code
_entity_poly.pdbx_strand_id
1 'polypeptide(L)'
;MGEYSSSSREEDGDAAWKAAISSAAAGASSYINGLSAKQDGAEDSKQSKTQQLPKHYQVKAQKLLDDIIGKSLEMVSTPMDVPDDEAVVNEEEGVIRLFKNAPPGIVFDHVDEQPLRKRPRILPGNEINENLKRKIQSVAVDGNDIVSKARDQCQRALSRLEAKDAAAKEAAKKEEERVAQLKKVRGERWLPSLAREMQSKVIHR
;
A
#
# COMPACT_ATOMS: atom_id res chain seq x y z
N MET A 1 -20.37 55.65 16.89
CA MET A 1 -19.29 55.86 15.90
C MET A 1 -18.35 54.68 16.01
N GLY A 2 -18.22 53.72 15.12
CA GLY A 2 -18.82 53.38 13.85
C GLY A 2 -18.32 51.96 13.52
N GLU A 3 -19.01 51.28 12.61
CA GLU A 3 -18.68 49.97 12.00
C GLU A 3 -17.24 50.00 11.42
N TYR A 4 -16.50 48.93 11.09
CA TYR A 4 -16.71 48.02 9.96
C TYR A 4 -15.69 46.85 9.97
N SER A 5 -16.22 45.66 9.67
CA SER A 5 -15.75 44.52 8.86
C SER A 5 -14.27 44.21 8.60
N SER A 6 -14.00 42.88 8.68
CA SER A 6 -13.25 42.03 7.71
C SER A 6 -12.16 41.20 8.42
N SER A 7 -12.00 39.89 8.22
CA SER A 7 -12.73 38.87 7.45
C SER A 7 -12.24 37.54 8.02
N SER A 8 -13.17 36.70 8.47
CA SER A 8 -12.92 35.27 8.64
C SER A 8 -12.47 34.73 7.28
N ARG A 9 -11.25 34.22 7.17
CA ARG A 9 -10.85 33.40 6.03
C ARG A 9 -10.72 31.99 6.56
N GLU A 10 -11.75 31.21 6.29
CA GLU A 10 -11.63 29.76 6.28
C GLU A 10 -10.39 29.39 5.46
N GLU A 11 -9.37 28.87 6.11
CA GLU A 11 -8.35 28.12 5.39
C GLU A 11 -8.97 26.77 5.06
N ASP A 12 -9.92 26.82 4.11
CA ASP A 12 -10.32 25.68 3.31
C ASP A 12 -9.05 25.20 2.63
N GLY A 13 -8.37 24.28 3.33
CA GLY A 13 -7.09 23.74 2.91
C GLY A 13 -7.19 23.34 1.45
N ASP A 14 -6.42 24.04 0.63
CA ASP A 14 -6.47 24.10 -0.83
C ASP A 14 -7.16 22.86 -1.41
N ALA A 15 -8.39 23.03 -1.91
CA ALA A 15 -9.20 21.93 -2.41
C ALA A 15 -8.44 21.10 -3.47
N ALA A 16 -7.53 21.74 -4.21
CA ALA A 16 -6.61 21.08 -5.12
C ALA A 16 -5.63 20.12 -4.41
N TRP A 17 -5.08 20.53 -3.26
CA TRP A 17 -4.19 19.70 -2.45
C TRP A 17 -4.93 18.53 -1.80
N LYS A 18 -6.12 18.77 -1.23
CA LYS A 18 -6.97 17.70 -0.72
C LYS A 18 -7.37 16.72 -1.82
N ALA A 19 -7.76 17.21 -2.99
CA ALA A 19 -8.06 16.37 -4.15
C ALA A 19 -6.84 15.59 -4.64
N ALA A 20 -5.63 16.17 -4.61
CA ALA A 20 -4.40 15.47 -4.96
C ALA A 20 -4.08 14.34 -3.97
N ILE A 21 -4.28 14.56 -2.67
CA ILE A 21 -4.10 13.52 -1.64
C ILE A 21 -5.15 12.42 -1.80
N SER A 22 -6.42 12.77 -1.97
CA SER A 22 -7.48 11.78 -2.21
C SER A 22 -7.28 11.00 -3.51
N SER A 23 -6.76 11.65 -4.57
CA SER A 23 -6.43 10.99 -5.85
C SER A 23 -5.25 10.03 -5.71
N ALA A 24 -4.22 10.41 -4.96
CA ALA A 24 -3.09 9.53 -4.64
C ALA A 24 -3.52 8.36 -3.74
N ALA A 25 -4.39 8.58 -2.77
CA ALA A 25 -4.93 7.55 -1.88
C ALA A 25 -5.89 6.58 -2.59
N ALA A 26 -6.71 7.07 -3.53
CA ALA A 26 -7.53 6.23 -4.40
C ALA A 26 -6.66 5.42 -5.38
N GLY A 27 -5.58 6.01 -5.87
CA GLY A 27 -4.51 5.29 -6.56
C GLY A 27 -3.84 4.25 -5.66
N ALA A 28 -3.75 4.51 -4.35
CA ALA A 28 -3.08 3.65 -3.38
C ALA A 28 -3.83 2.44 -2.89
N SER A 29 -5.14 2.58 -2.75
CA SER A 29 -6.02 1.43 -2.57
C SER A 29 -5.93 0.46 -3.77
N SER A 30 -5.60 0.97 -4.97
CA SER A 30 -5.45 0.15 -6.17
C SER A 30 -4.18 -0.73 -6.18
N TYR A 31 -3.14 -0.43 -5.39
CA TYR A 31 -1.96 -1.30 -5.32
C TYR A 31 -2.18 -2.55 -4.47
N ILE A 32 -3.11 -2.49 -3.49
CA ILE A 32 -3.41 -3.60 -2.59
C ILE A 32 -4.66 -4.39 -2.99
N ASN A 33 -5.53 -3.84 -3.86
CA ASN A 33 -6.77 -4.49 -4.28
C ASN A 33 -6.92 -4.66 -5.81
N GLY A 34 -5.84 -4.48 -6.57
CA GLY A 34 -5.82 -4.57 -8.04
C GLY A 34 -5.90 -5.99 -8.63
N LEU A 35 -6.89 -6.77 -8.21
CA LEU A 35 -7.42 -7.92 -8.96
C LEU A 35 -8.96 -7.77 -9.02
N SER A 36 -9.47 -6.81 -9.81
CA SER A 36 -10.69 -6.94 -10.64
C SER A 36 -11.29 -5.58 -11.04
N ALA A 37 -11.69 -5.50 -12.31
CA ALA A 37 -12.68 -4.61 -12.94
C ALA A 37 -12.30 -3.15 -13.31
N LYS A 38 -12.34 -2.90 -14.63
CA LYS A 38 -12.37 -1.61 -15.35
C LYS A 38 -13.74 -0.92 -15.23
N GLN A 39 -13.78 0.42 -15.39
CA GLN A 39 -14.68 1.06 -16.37
C GLN A 39 -14.17 2.46 -16.81
N ASP A 40 -14.50 2.81 -18.05
CA ASP A 40 -13.88 3.80 -18.94
C ASP A 40 -14.45 5.24 -18.86
N GLY A 41 -13.65 6.22 -19.32
CA GLY A 41 -14.06 7.58 -19.69
C GLY A 41 -12.96 8.28 -20.52
N ALA A 42 -13.30 8.69 -21.74
CA ALA A 42 -12.39 9.02 -22.84
C ALA A 42 -11.75 10.43 -22.77
N GLU A 43 -10.47 10.56 -23.17
CA GLU A 43 -10.04 11.23 -24.41
C GLU A 43 -8.49 11.26 -24.55
N ASP A 44 -8.07 11.45 -25.79
CA ASP A 44 -6.78 11.21 -26.41
C ASP A 44 -5.55 11.80 -25.69
N SER A 45 -4.61 10.93 -25.30
CA SER A 45 -3.18 11.23 -25.44
C SER A 45 -2.37 9.93 -25.39
N LYS A 46 -1.79 9.61 -26.55
CA LYS A 46 -0.78 8.58 -26.74
C LYS A 46 0.40 8.77 -25.78
N GLN A 47 0.41 8.06 -24.65
CA GLN A 47 1.66 7.73 -23.97
C GLN A 47 1.58 6.29 -23.49
N SER A 48 2.26 5.42 -24.23
CA SER A 48 2.69 4.11 -23.79
C SER A 48 3.45 4.25 -22.46
N LYS A 49 2.73 4.16 -21.34
CA LYS A 49 3.34 3.99 -20.02
C LYS A 49 3.87 2.57 -19.98
N THR A 50 5.08 2.39 -20.51
CA THR A 50 5.99 1.38 -19.98
C THR A 50 5.93 1.51 -18.47
N GLN A 51 5.60 0.43 -17.78
CA GLN A 51 5.68 0.36 -16.32
C GLN A 51 7.16 0.59 -15.99
N GLN A 52 7.55 1.85 -15.81
CA GLN A 52 8.91 2.22 -15.50
C GLN A 52 9.19 1.62 -14.13
N LEU A 53 10.09 0.64 -14.12
CA LEU A 53 10.58 0.07 -12.88
C LEU A 53 11.00 1.21 -11.95
N PRO A 54 10.66 1.15 -10.66
CA PRO A 54 11.00 2.21 -9.71
C PRO A 54 12.48 2.56 -9.82
N LYS A 55 12.77 3.86 -9.93
CA LYS A 55 14.16 4.33 -10.00
C LYS A 55 14.84 3.98 -8.67
N HIS A 56 16.15 3.71 -8.71
CA HIS A 56 16.93 3.27 -7.53
C HIS A 56 16.71 4.13 -6.27
N TYR A 57 16.57 5.45 -6.44
CA TYR A 57 16.33 6.36 -5.33
C TYR A 57 14.95 6.17 -4.68
N GLN A 58 13.93 5.74 -5.43
CA GLN A 58 12.58 5.47 -4.91
C GLN A 58 12.61 4.21 -4.02
N VAL A 59 13.29 3.16 -4.48
CA VAL A 59 13.47 1.93 -3.70
C VAL A 59 14.25 2.20 -2.41
N LYS A 60 15.29 3.03 -2.47
CA LYS A 60 16.05 3.44 -1.27
C LYS A 60 15.19 4.23 -0.28
N ALA A 61 14.40 5.18 -0.78
CA ALA A 61 13.51 5.98 0.06
C ALA A 61 12.47 5.09 0.75
N GLN A 62 11.88 4.14 0.01
CA GLN A 62 10.90 3.21 0.55
C GLN A 62 11.51 2.32 1.63
N LYS A 63 12.67 1.71 1.37
CA LYS A 63 13.38 0.89 2.36
C LYS A 63 13.73 1.67 3.64
N LEU A 64 14.12 2.94 3.50
CA LEU A 64 14.40 3.80 4.66
C LEU A 64 13.13 4.06 5.50
N LEU A 65 11.99 4.29 4.84
CA LEU A 65 10.72 4.50 5.53
C LEU A 65 10.26 3.22 6.25
N ASP A 66 10.38 2.06 5.61
CA ASP A 66 10.08 0.77 6.22
C ASP A 66 10.96 0.50 7.45
N ASP A 67 12.25 0.82 7.34
CA ASP A 67 13.21 0.73 8.46
C ASP A 67 12.84 1.67 9.61
N ILE A 68 12.31 2.87 9.33
CA ILE A 68 11.88 3.82 10.36
C ILE A 68 10.63 3.28 11.06
N ILE A 69 9.61 2.87 10.29
CA ILE A 69 8.35 2.35 10.81
C ILE A 69 8.62 1.14 11.71
N GLY A 70 9.46 0.19 11.26
CA GLY A 70 9.81 -1.00 12.03
C GLY A 70 10.61 -0.73 13.31
N LYS A 71 11.31 0.40 13.39
CA LYS A 71 12.04 0.81 14.61
C LYS A 71 11.18 1.67 15.55
N SER A 72 10.21 2.41 15.01
CA SER A 72 9.41 3.35 15.78
C SER A 72 8.13 2.77 16.36
N LEU A 73 7.61 1.67 15.80
CA LEU A 73 6.33 1.08 16.23
C LEU A 73 6.58 -0.27 16.91
N GLU A 74 6.33 -0.32 18.22
CA GLU A 74 6.23 -1.56 19.02
C GLU A 74 4.76 -1.89 19.25
N MET A 75 4.27 -2.98 18.64
CA MET A 75 2.88 -3.40 18.81
C MET A 75 2.69 -4.08 20.18
N VAL A 76 2.32 -3.29 21.19
CA VAL A 76 1.91 -3.81 22.50
C VAL A 76 0.45 -4.23 22.44
N SER A 77 0.19 -5.52 22.23
CA SER A 77 -1.15 -6.08 22.27
C SER A 77 -1.52 -6.48 23.70
N THR A 78 -1.92 -5.51 24.52
CA THR A 78 -2.58 -5.80 25.81
C THR A 78 -4.04 -6.20 25.56
N PRO A 79 -4.52 -7.34 26.09
CA PRO A 79 -5.95 -7.63 26.10
C PRO A 79 -6.66 -6.55 26.93
N MET A 80 -7.52 -5.76 26.30
CA MET A 80 -8.39 -4.82 26.99
C MET A 80 -9.62 -5.60 27.48
N ASP A 81 -9.81 -5.68 28.79
CA ASP A 81 -11.09 -6.09 29.36
C ASP A 81 -12.12 -5.01 29.08
N VAL A 82 -13.12 -5.36 28.27
CA VAL A 82 -14.29 -4.54 27.99
C VAL A 82 -15.20 -4.62 29.24
N PRO A 83 -15.47 -3.53 29.96
CA PRO A 83 -16.49 -3.57 31.01
C PRO A 83 -17.88 -3.65 30.37
N ASP A 84 -18.64 -4.62 30.86
CA ASP A 84 -20.06 -4.86 30.59
C ASP A 84 -20.89 -3.72 31.19
N ASP A 85 -21.51 -2.91 30.34
CA ASP A 85 -22.39 -1.80 30.74
C ASP A 85 -23.77 -2.39 31.12
N GLU A 86 -23.84 -2.90 32.34
CA GLU A 86 -25.10 -3.29 32.98
C GLU A 86 -26.03 -2.07 33.14
N ALA A 87 -27.24 -2.24 32.64
CA ALA A 87 -28.25 -1.21 32.49
C ALA A 87 -28.70 -0.61 33.82
N VAL A 88 -28.41 0.68 34.04
CA VAL A 88 -29.22 1.50 34.95
C VAL A 88 -30.36 2.09 34.15
N VAL A 89 -31.45 1.33 34.11
CA VAL A 89 -32.80 1.77 33.73
C VAL A 89 -33.09 3.05 34.52
N ASN A 90 -33.04 4.20 33.85
CA ASN A 90 -33.67 5.41 34.37
C ASN A 90 -34.93 5.63 33.54
N GLU A 91 -36.05 5.52 34.24
CA GLU A 91 -37.42 5.65 33.78
C GLU A 91 -37.73 7.10 33.34
N GLU A 92 -37.19 7.53 32.19
CA GLU A 92 -37.67 8.72 31.47
C GLU A 92 -37.15 8.66 30.02
N GLU A 93 -37.46 7.54 29.34
CA GLU A 93 -37.03 7.29 27.97
C GLU A 93 -37.61 8.38 27.05
N GLY A 94 -36.75 9.30 26.61
CA GLY A 94 -37.11 10.38 25.68
C GLY A 94 -36.98 11.80 26.22
N VAL A 95 -36.54 12.02 27.46
CA VAL A 95 -36.38 13.38 28.01
C VAL A 95 -34.92 13.72 28.28
N ILE A 96 -34.42 14.75 27.60
CA ILE A 96 -33.06 15.23 27.75
C ILE A 96 -32.97 16.20 28.93
N ARG A 97 -32.03 15.91 29.84
CA ARG A 97 -31.69 16.72 31.02
C ARG A 97 -30.24 17.17 30.96
N LEU A 98 -29.97 18.45 31.25
CA LEU A 98 -28.60 18.99 31.26
C LEU A 98 -27.76 18.43 32.42
N PHE A 99 -28.37 18.23 33.58
CA PHE A 99 -27.75 17.66 34.77
C PHE A 99 -28.69 16.64 35.42
N LYS A 100 -28.12 15.67 36.15
CA LYS A 100 -28.88 14.59 36.83
C LYS A 100 -29.98 15.07 37.79
N ASN A 101 -29.90 16.31 38.29
CA ASN A 101 -30.88 16.90 39.21
C ASN A 101 -31.59 18.13 38.63
N ALA A 102 -31.33 18.49 37.36
CA ALA A 102 -31.98 19.63 36.72
C ALA A 102 -33.42 19.27 36.27
N PRO A 103 -34.32 20.24 36.13
CA PRO A 103 -35.63 19.99 35.53
C PRO A 103 -35.48 19.38 34.12
N PRO A 104 -36.39 18.48 33.70
CA PRO A 104 -36.43 17.98 32.34
C PRO A 104 -36.58 19.11 31.32
N GLY A 105 -35.72 19.11 30.30
CA GLY A 105 -35.61 20.22 29.35
C GLY A 105 -36.38 19.96 28.07
N ILE A 106 -35.95 18.96 27.31
CA ILE A 106 -36.52 18.64 25.99
C ILE A 106 -37.16 17.26 26.07
N VAL A 107 -38.47 17.18 25.85
CA VAL A 107 -39.24 15.93 25.76
C VAL A 107 -39.43 15.61 24.28
N PHE A 108 -38.96 14.44 23.82
CA PHE A 108 -39.31 13.96 22.49
C PHE A 108 -40.75 13.42 22.52
N ASP A 109 -41.59 13.89 21.60
CA ASP A 109 -42.90 13.29 21.36
C ASP A 109 -42.68 11.85 20.87
N HIS A 110 -43.33 10.87 21.50
CA HIS A 110 -43.34 9.49 21.03
C HIS A 110 -44.13 9.42 19.73
N VAL A 111 -43.50 9.74 18.61
CA VAL A 111 -44.06 9.48 17.29
C VAL A 111 -44.12 7.98 17.13
N ASP A 112 -45.34 7.43 17.15
CA ASP A 112 -45.63 6.03 16.83
C ASP A 112 -44.71 5.53 15.71
N GLU A 113 -43.90 4.51 16.02
CA GLU A 113 -43.01 3.88 15.06
C GLU A 113 -43.82 3.35 13.87
N GLN A 114 -43.90 4.11 12.79
CA GLN A 114 -44.33 3.54 11.51
C GLN A 114 -43.26 2.55 11.07
N PRO A 115 -43.57 1.25 10.90
CA PRO A 115 -42.56 0.27 10.52
C PRO A 115 -42.01 0.60 9.13
N LEU A 116 -40.69 0.70 9.05
CA LEU A 116 -39.91 0.96 7.83
C LEU A 116 -40.31 -0.02 6.71
N ARG A 117 -40.61 0.54 5.53
CA ARG A 117 -41.05 -0.20 4.33
C ARG A 117 -40.05 -1.31 3.96
N LYS A 118 -40.55 -2.54 3.77
CA LYS A 118 -39.74 -3.75 3.51
C LYS A 118 -38.92 -3.62 2.22
N ARG A 119 -37.62 -3.95 2.29
CA ARG A 119 -36.72 -4.07 1.13
C ARG A 119 -37.15 -5.22 0.20
N PRO A 120 -37.07 -5.07 -1.13
CA PRO A 120 -37.35 -6.16 -2.05
C PRO A 120 -36.33 -7.29 -1.87
N ARG A 121 -36.83 -8.51 -1.65
CA ARG A 121 -36.01 -9.73 -1.57
C ARG A 121 -35.73 -10.25 -2.97
N ILE A 122 -34.67 -9.76 -3.62
CA ILE A 122 -34.18 -10.35 -4.87
C ILE A 122 -33.41 -11.62 -4.50
N LEU A 123 -34.04 -12.76 -4.71
CA LEU A 123 -33.36 -14.06 -4.62
C LEU A 123 -32.65 -14.32 -5.96
N PRO A 124 -31.38 -14.79 -5.96
CA PRO A 124 -30.74 -15.24 -7.18
C PRO A 124 -31.59 -16.37 -7.81
N GLY A 125 -32.21 -16.10 -8.96
CA GLY A 125 -33.00 -17.09 -9.69
C GLY A 125 -32.10 -18.08 -10.42
N ASN A 126 -32.43 -19.37 -10.36
CA ASN A 126 -31.68 -20.46 -11.00
C ASN A 126 -31.79 -20.50 -12.54
N GLU A 127 -32.44 -19.52 -13.15
CA GLU A 127 -32.65 -19.45 -14.60
C GLU A 127 -31.42 -18.84 -15.27
N ILE A 128 -30.34 -19.61 -15.35
CA ILE A 128 -29.17 -19.25 -16.14
C ILE A 128 -29.56 -19.37 -17.61
N ASN A 129 -29.68 -18.24 -18.27
CA ASN A 129 -29.95 -18.18 -19.71
C ASN A 129 -28.74 -18.73 -20.52
N GLU A 130 -29.01 -19.57 -21.53
CA GLU A 130 -27.98 -20.28 -22.33
C GLU A 130 -26.99 -19.35 -23.07
N ASN A 131 -27.39 -18.10 -23.29
CA ASN A 131 -26.54 -17.03 -23.81
C ASN A 131 -25.47 -16.57 -22.80
N LEU A 132 -25.77 -16.54 -21.49
CA LEU A 132 -24.78 -16.26 -20.45
C LEU A 132 -23.81 -17.42 -20.30
N LYS A 133 -24.30 -18.67 -20.36
CA LYS A 133 -23.46 -19.88 -20.31
C LYS A 133 -22.42 -19.91 -21.43
N ARG A 134 -22.83 -19.64 -22.67
CA ARG A 134 -21.91 -19.52 -23.82
C ARG A 134 -20.92 -18.37 -23.67
N LYS A 135 -21.35 -17.21 -23.17
CA LYS A 135 -20.46 -16.07 -22.89
C LYS A 135 -19.41 -16.44 -21.84
N ILE A 136 -19.80 -17.10 -20.76
CA ILE A 136 -18.87 -17.54 -19.70
C ILE A 136 -17.88 -18.59 -20.25
N GLN A 137 -18.34 -19.56 -21.03
CA GLN A 137 -17.45 -20.56 -21.65
C GLN A 137 -16.46 -19.96 -22.65
N SER A 138 -16.86 -18.93 -23.41
CA SER A 138 -15.95 -18.23 -24.34
C SER A 138 -14.87 -17.41 -23.65
N VAL A 139 -15.08 -17.03 -22.39
CA VAL A 139 -14.15 -16.23 -21.57
C VAL A 139 -13.34 -17.10 -20.62
N ALA A 140 -13.86 -18.27 -20.25
CA ALA A 140 -13.19 -19.20 -19.35
C ALA A 140 -11.90 -19.75 -19.99
N VAL A 141 -10.77 -19.31 -19.45
CA VAL A 141 -9.46 -19.88 -19.76
C VAL A 141 -9.31 -21.19 -19.00
N ASP A 142 -8.78 -22.23 -19.67
CA ASP A 142 -8.51 -23.50 -19.01
C ASP A 142 -7.51 -23.33 -17.86
N GLY A 143 -7.79 -23.93 -16.71
CA GLY A 143 -6.94 -23.83 -15.53
C GLY A 143 -5.54 -24.39 -15.80
N ASN A 144 -5.43 -25.42 -16.64
CA ASN A 144 -4.16 -26.02 -16.99
C ASN A 144 -3.26 -25.08 -17.82
N ASP A 145 -3.85 -24.23 -18.67
CA ASP A 145 -3.11 -23.22 -19.45
C ASP A 145 -2.54 -22.12 -18.54
N ILE A 146 -3.27 -21.75 -17.49
CA ILE A 146 -2.80 -20.77 -16.51
C ILE A 146 -1.59 -21.33 -15.75
N VAL A 147 -1.71 -22.58 -15.27
CA VAL A 147 -0.64 -23.21 -14.48
C VAL A 147 0.58 -23.52 -15.33
N SER A 148 0.42 -23.98 -16.56
CA SER A 148 1.55 -24.22 -17.49
C SER A 148 2.28 -22.92 -17.81
N LYS A 149 1.54 -21.84 -18.15
CA LYS A 149 2.12 -20.52 -18.40
C LYS A 149 2.88 -19.97 -17.19
N ALA A 150 2.34 -20.17 -15.98
CA ALA A 150 3.02 -19.79 -14.75
C ALA A 150 4.35 -20.55 -14.58
N ARG A 151 4.35 -21.88 -14.77
CA ARG A 151 5.57 -22.71 -14.71
C ARG A 151 6.60 -22.27 -15.74
N ASP A 152 6.20 -22.03 -16.98
CA ASP A 152 7.10 -21.57 -18.03
C ASP A 152 7.74 -20.22 -17.71
N GLN A 153 6.96 -19.29 -17.14
CA GLN A 153 7.48 -18.00 -16.69
C GLN A 153 8.48 -18.16 -15.55
N CYS A 154 8.19 -19.01 -14.56
CA CYS A 154 9.12 -19.33 -13.48
C CYS A 154 10.42 -19.93 -14.03
N GLN A 155 10.33 -20.90 -14.94
CA GLN A 155 11.50 -21.54 -15.53
C GLN A 155 12.37 -20.53 -16.29
N ARG A 156 11.75 -19.66 -17.08
CA ARG A 156 12.47 -18.57 -17.78
C ARG A 156 13.15 -17.60 -16.81
N ALA A 157 12.52 -17.29 -15.68
CA ALA A 157 13.11 -16.44 -14.65
C ALA A 157 14.32 -17.11 -13.99
N LEU A 158 14.23 -18.40 -13.67
CA LEU A 158 15.33 -19.18 -13.12
C LEU A 158 16.52 -19.21 -14.07
N SER A 159 16.32 -19.55 -15.35
CA SER A 159 17.41 -19.56 -16.34
C SER A 159 18.07 -18.18 -16.52
N ARG A 160 17.30 -17.09 -16.40
CA ARG A 160 17.85 -15.73 -16.44
C ARG A 160 18.70 -15.40 -15.22
N LEU A 161 18.31 -15.89 -14.04
CA LEU A 161 19.08 -15.71 -12.81
C LEU A 161 20.40 -16.50 -12.88
N GLU A 162 20.32 -17.76 -13.28
CA GLU A 162 21.50 -18.63 -13.45
C GLU A 162 22.49 -18.05 -14.47
N ALA A 163 22.01 -17.50 -15.59
CA ALA A 163 22.86 -16.86 -16.58
C ALA A 163 23.57 -15.61 -16.01
N LYS A 164 22.88 -14.81 -15.19
CA LYS A 164 23.48 -13.64 -14.52
C LYS A 164 24.52 -14.08 -13.50
N ASP A 165 24.25 -15.12 -12.73
CA ASP A 165 25.18 -15.65 -11.73
C ASP A 165 26.41 -16.25 -12.40
N ALA A 166 26.25 -16.96 -13.51
CA ALA A 166 27.36 -17.49 -14.30
C ALA A 166 28.24 -16.36 -14.86
N ALA A 167 27.62 -15.31 -15.42
CA ALA A 167 28.35 -14.15 -15.93
C ALA A 167 29.08 -13.39 -14.80
N ALA A 168 28.47 -13.25 -13.62
CA ALA A 168 29.10 -12.63 -12.46
C ALA A 168 30.30 -13.45 -11.96
N LYS A 169 30.18 -14.78 -11.94
CA LYS A 169 31.29 -15.69 -11.58
C LYS A 169 32.43 -15.61 -12.59
N GLU A 170 32.14 -15.55 -13.88
CA GLU A 170 33.16 -15.38 -14.91
C GLU A 170 33.87 -14.02 -14.80
N ALA A 171 33.11 -12.94 -14.59
CA ALA A 171 33.66 -11.62 -14.35
C ALA A 171 34.55 -11.57 -13.10
N ALA A 172 34.13 -12.23 -12.02
CA ALA A 172 34.91 -12.33 -10.79
C ALA A 172 36.23 -13.09 -11.04
N LYS A 173 36.21 -14.20 -11.79
CA LYS A 173 37.43 -14.94 -12.14
C LYS A 173 38.39 -14.11 -12.99
N LYS A 174 37.88 -13.42 -14.02
CA LYS A 174 38.71 -12.54 -14.86
C LYS A 174 39.35 -11.42 -14.06
N GLU A 175 38.59 -10.84 -13.13
CA GLU A 175 39.12 -9.81 -12.24
C GLU A 175 40.16 -10.40 -11.28
N GLU A 176 39.91 -11.57 -10.68
CA GLU A 176 40.88 -12.26 -9.82
C GLU A 176 42.20 -12.56 -10.55
N GLU A 177 42.14 -13.00 -11.81
CA GLU A 177 43.33 -13.20 -12.64
C GLU A 177 44.08 -11.90 -12.91
N ARG A 178 43.37 -10.81 -13.21
CA ARG A 178 43.95 -9.47 -13.39
C ARG A 178 44.62 -8.98 -12.10
N VAL A 179 43.96 -9.18 -10.97
CA VAL A 179 44.46 -8.90 -9.61
C VAL A 179 45.73 -9.71 -9.32
N ALA A 180 45.74 -11.01 -9.65
CA ALA A 180 46.90 -11.88 -9.47
C ALA A 180 48.10 -11.44 -10.33
N GLN A 181 47.87 -11.02 -11.57
CA GLN A 181 48.93 -10.46 -12.43
C GLN A 181 49.49 -9.16 -11.86
N LEU A 182 48.65 -8.23 -11.40
CA LEU A 182 49.11 -7.01 -10.73
C LEU A 182 49.91 -7.30 -9.47
N LYS A 183 49.47 -8.29 -8.68
CA LYS A 183 50.19 -8.75 -7.48
C LYS A 183 51.60 -9.28 -7.83
N LYS A 184 51.76 -10.01 -8.93
CA LYS A 184 53.08 -10.47 -9.41
C LYS A 184 53.99 -9.32 -9.83
N VAL A 185 53.47 -8.31 -10.54
CA VAL A 185 54.29 -7.21 -11.08
C VAL A 185 54.64 -6.15 -10.03
N ARG A 186 53.69 -5.79 -9.15
CA ARG A 186 53.81 -4.62 -8.26
C ARG A 186 53.82 -4.97 -6.77
N GLY A 187 53.74 -6.26 -6.42
CA GLY A 187 53.54 -6.73 -5.04
C GLY A 187 52.12 -6.43 -4.54
N GLU A 188 51.89 -6.45 -3.23
CA GLU A 188 50.54 -6.24 -2.65
C GLU A 188 50.19 -4.76 -2.38
N ARG A 189 51.11 -3.82 -2.68
CA ARG A 189 50.98 -2.38 -2.40
C ARG A 189 49.87 -1.67 -3.17
N TRP A 190 49.34 -2.27 -4.23
CA TRP A 190 48.28 -1.68 -5.06
C TRP A 190 46.87 -1.94 -4.51
N LEU A 191 46.72 -2.86 -3.54
CA LEU A 191 45.45 -3.11 -2.87
C LEU A 191 45.14 -1.97 -1.88
N PRO A 192 43.97 -1.31 -1.96
CA PRO A 192 43.64 -0.18 -1.07
C PRO A 192 43.68 -0.53 0.43
N SER A 193 43.38 -1.79 0.79
CA SER A 193 43.44 -2.28 2.16
C SER A 193 44.87 -2.28 2.72
N LEU A 194 45.82 -2.82 1.96
CA LEU A 194 47.21 -2.93 2.38
C LEU A 194 47.94 -1.58 2.34
N ALA A 195 47.62 -0.74 1.36
CA ALA A 195 48.14 0.63 1.29
C ALA A 195 47.79 1.43 2.55
N ARG A 196 46.55 1.29 3.06
CA ARG A 196 46.14 1.88 4.33
C ARG A 196 46.91 1.32 5.52
N GLU A 197 47.06 0.00 5.62
CA GLU A 197 47.81 -0.63 6.71
C GLU A 197 49.27 -0.14 6.77
N MET A 198 49.91 -0.02 5.61
CA MET A 198 51.27 0.50 5.53
C MET A 198 51.37 1.96 6.00
N GLN A 199 50.42 2.82 5.65
CA GLN A 199 50.38 4.20 6.15
C GLN A 199 50.16 4.26 7.66
N SER A 200 49.25 3.45 8.19
CA SER A 200 49.01 3.38 9.64
C SER A 200 50.26 2.95 10.41
N LYS A 201 51.04 1.99 9.89
CA LYS A 201 52.32 1.56 10.47
C LYS A 201 53.42 2.62 10.40
N VAL A 202 53.38 3.52 9.42
CA VAL A 202 54.33 4.64 9.30
C VAL A 202 53.97 5.78 10.27
N ILE A 203 52.68 6.00 10.55
CA ILE A 203 52.21 7.08 11.44
C ILE A 203 52.39 6.73 12.94
N HIS A 204 52.51 5.44 13.30
CA HIS A 204 52.68 4.98 14.68
C HIS A 204 54.15 4.66 15.04
N ARG A 205 55.11 5.19 14.28
CA ARG A 205 56.56 5.12 14.58
C ARG A 205 57.10 6.51 14.82
#